data_AF-A0A541BVU4-F1
#
_entry.id   AF-A0A541BVU4-F1
#
_cell.length_a   1.000
_cell.length_b   1.000
_cell.length_c   1.000
_cell.angle_alpha   90.00
_cell.angle_beta   90.00
_cell.angle_gamma   90.00
#
_symmetry.space_group_name_H-M   'P 1'
#
loop_
_entity.id
_entity.type
_entity.pdbx_description
1 polymer ?
#
loop_
_entity_poly.entity_id
_entity_poly.type
_entity_poly.pdbx_seq_one_letter_code
_entity_poly.pdbx_strand_id
1 'polypeptide(L)'
;PPELRNRLAALAIENANSAAAVALLDERWRRRPVGLMAGAAETAEQPLLGPLYYLDRALAPFTELRRGSVRELLAREIAVIVLADVDTLTPAETVDLERWVEEGGVLVRFAGPRLAARPDRLLPVRLRGGDRQLGGALSWQQPARLAPFPDESPFAGLAVPADVRVTRQVLAEPSLDLARRTWARLADGTPLVTGETRGRGAIVLFHVTANTEWSTLPLSGLFVQMLQRLVQLSAGVAAAAGDAVLAPFETLDGFGRLSAPSAFATGIAAAAIDATVPSPRHPPGFYGPDAARRALNLGAAVGRPVPLVVPEGAALRPLGEQAASRDLRPWLLGAALLLLTLDLVLALWLRGLIRPLPAARAAALLAALALLPAPARAQVEPMQAALETRLAFVVTGQPQIDAVSRAGLVGLTDFVNRRTAAQLAEPMGVTPGVDDLSFFPLLYWPVTAEQAALDQAGTDAINAFMAAGGIVLFDTRDAGSGQGMNAGAEAALRRVTRGLSIPPLAPVPADHVLTRAFYLLTDFPGRWIGGQVWVQRDQDRANDSVSPVIIGGHDWAAAWAIDAAGRNPYAAVPGGARQRLLAYRFGVNLVMYALTGNYKGDQVHVPIILERLGQ
;
A
#
# COMPACT_ATOMS: atom_id res chain seq x y z
N PRO A 1 -14.57 -11.21 17.64
CA PRO A 1 -14.18 -9.78 17.53
C PRO A 1 -13.08 -9.43 18.55
N PRO A 2 -11.95 -8.86 18.11
CA PRO A 2 -10.86 -8.44 19.01
C PRO A 2 -11.29 -7.38 20.03
N GLU A 3 -12.32 -6.59 19.73
CA GLU A 3 -12.92 -5.64 20.67
C GLU A 3 -13.55 -6.35 21.88
N LEU A 4 -14.23 -7.49 21.66
CA LEU A 4 -14.75 -8.32 22.75
C LEU A 4 -13.63 -8.94 23.58
N ARG A 5 -12.50 -9.28 22.96
CA ARG A 5 -11.32 -9.81 23.66
C ARG A 5 -10.69 -8.75 24.56
N ASN A 6 -10.57 -7.51 24.10
CA ASN A 6 -10.05 -6.41 24.92
C ASN A 6 -11.01 -6.00 26.05
N ARG A 7 -12.31 -6.34 25.94
CA ARG A 7 -13.29 -6.17 27.01
C ARG A 7 -13.26 -7.29 28.06
N LEU A 8 -12.52 -8.38 27.84
CA LEU A 8 -12.38 -9.44 28.85
C LEU A 8 -11.59 -8.90 30.06
N ALA A 9 -12.26 -8.79 31.20
CA ALA A 9 -11.67 -8.36 32.46
C ALA A 9 -11.33 -9.53 33.39
N ALA A 10 -11.98 -10.68 33.22
CA ALA A 10 -11.77 -11.87 34.04
C ALA A 10 -12.13 -13.16 33.28
N LEU A 11 -11.49 -14.25 33.66
CA LEU A 11 -11.85 -15.62 33.30
C LEU A 11 -12.32 -16.32 34.58
N ALA A 12 -13.47 -16.98 34.54
CA ALA A 12 -14.01 -17.72 35.68
C ALA A 12 -14.33 -19.16 35.27
N ILE A 13 -14.07 -20.11 36.16
CA ILE A 13 -14.55 -21.49 36.00
C ILE A 13 -16.06 -21.51 36.27
N GLU A 14 -16.83 -22.00 35.31
CA GLU A 14 -18.28 -22.10 35.43
C GLU A 14 -18.68 -22.97 36.63
N ASN A 15 -19.67 -22.54 37.41
CA ASN A 15 -20.15 -23.19 38.64
C ASN A 15 -19.14 -23.28 39.80
N ALA A 16 -18.03 -22.53 39.77
CA ALA A 16 -17.09 -22.43 40.88
C ALA A 16 -17.13 -21.02 41.52
N ASN A 17 -17.67 -20.93 42.74
CA ASN A 17 -17.79 -19.67 43.50
C ASN A 17 -16.58 -19.47 44.44
N SER A 18 -15.41 -19.17 43.87
CA SER A 18 -14.19 -18.93 44.65
C SER A 18 -13.28 -17.91 43.97
N ALA A 19 -12.58 -17.09 44.75
CA ALA A 19 -11.50 -16.23 44.24
C ALA A 19 -10.40 -17.01 43.49
N ALA A 20 -10.17 -18.28 43.86
CA ALA A 20 -9.18 -19.12 43.17
C ALA A 20 -9.67 -19.61 41.79
N ALA A 21 -10.99 -19.58 41.56
CA ALA A 21 -11.61 -19.95 40.29
C ALA A 21 -11.71 -18.76 39.30
N VAL A 22 -11.29 -17.57 39.72
CA VAL A 22 -11.30 -16.34 38.92
C VAL A 22 -9.87 -15.88 38.65
N ALA A 23 -9.55 -15.69 37.37
CA ALA A 23 -8.31 -15.07 36.91
C ALA A 23 -8.64 -13.71 36.28
N LEU A 24 -8.27 -12.63 36.96
CA LEU A 24 -8.34 -11.27 36.44
C LEU A 24 -7.33 -11.09 35.32
N LEU A 25 -7.78 -10.46 34.25
CA LEU A 25 -6.98 -10.05 33.10
C LEU A 25 -6.74 -8.55 33.20
N ASP A 26 -5.48 -8.15 33.20
CA ASP A 26 -5.01 -6.77 33.16
C ASP A 26 -4.54 -6.31 31.75
N GLU A 27 -3.99 -5.10 31.69
CA GLU A 27 -3.51 -4.47 30.45
C GLU A 27 -2.44 -5.28 29.71
N ARG A 28 -1.76 -6.24 30.34
CA ARG A 28 -0.76 -7.10 29.68
C ARG A 28 -1.38 -8.08 28.69
N TRP A 29 -2.67 -8.42 28.87
CA TRP A 29 -3.38 -9.36 28.01
C TRP A 29 -4.24 -8.67 26.93
N ARG A 30 -4.34 -7.33 26.97
CA ARG A 30 -5.02 -6.53 25.94
C ARG A 30 -4.11 -6.36 24.72
N ARG A 31 -4.65 -6.65 23.53
CA ARG A 31 -3.96 -6.37 22.26
C ARG A 31 -4.32 -4.96 21.83
N ARG A 32 -3.34 -4.06 21.78
CA ARG A 32 -3.60 -2.67 21.38
C ARG A 32 -3.92 -2.57 19.89
N PRO A 33 -4.92 -1.76 19.51
CA PRO A 33 -5.15 -1.42 18.12
C PRO A 33 -4.00 -0.53 17.62
N VAL A 34 -3.28 -1.03 16.61
CA VAL A 34 -2.21 -0.32 15.91
C VAL A 34 -2.62 -0.13 14.46
N GLY A 35 -2.61 1.12 14.03
CA GLY A 35 -2.89 1.52 12.66
C GLY A 35 -1.62 1.52 11.83
N LEU A 36 -1.67 0.89 10.66
CA LEU A 36 -0.58 0.90 9.69
C LEU A 36 -1.03 1.65 8.44
N MET A 37 -0.23 2.62 8.02
CA MET A 37 -0.40 3.33 6.76
C MET A 37 0.96 3.42 6.05
N ALA A 38 0.96 3.11 4.76
CA ALA A 38 2.13 3.30 3.90
C ALA A 38 1.82 4.33 2.81
N GLY A 39 2.86 4.99 2.30
CA GLY A 39 2.71 5.96 1.21
C GLY A 39 2.19 5.34 -0.09
N ALA A 40 2.44 4.05 -0.33
CA ALA A 40 1.92 3.31 -1.48
C ALA A 40 1.11 2.12 -0.99
N ALA A 41 -0.22 2.25 -0.93
CA ALA A 41 -1.10 1.19 -0.44
C ALA A 41 -0.97 -0.13 -1.23
N GLU A 42 -0.66 -0.05 -2.53
CA GLU A 42 -0.58 -1.22 -3.41
C GLU A 42 0.71 -2.04 -3.26
N THR A 43 1.85 -1.39 -3.01
CA THR A 43 3.14 -2.08 -2.81
C THR A 43 3.48 -2.29 -1.33
N ALA A 44 2.67 -1.71 -0.43
CA ALA A 44 2.82 -1.78 1.02
C ALA A 44 3.05 -3.21 1.54
N GLU A 45 2.38 -4.18 0.92
CA GLU A 45 2.32 -5.58 1.36
C GLU A 45 3.16 -6.53 0.51
N GLN A 46 3.91 -6.01 -0.48
CA GLN A 46 4.77 -6.87 -1.30
C GLN A 46 5.71 -7.68 -0.39
N PRO A 47 5.75 -9.01 -0.54
CA PRO A 47 6.59 -9.84 0.31
C PRO A 47 8.04 -9.36 0.29
N LEU A 48 8.61 -9.14 1.48
CA LEU A 48 10.00 -8.69 1.71
C LEU A 48 10.36 -7.28 1.24
N LEU A 49 9.63 -6.72 0.28
CA LEU A 49 9.92 -5.39 -0.29
C LEU A 49 9.00 -4.31 0.30
N GLY A 50 7.76 -4.66 0.61
CA GLY A 50 6.75 -3.71 1.04
C GLY A 50 7.08 -3.05 2.38
N PRO A 51 6.86 -1.73 2.52
CA PRO A 51 7.14 -0.99 3.76
C PRO A 51 6.33 -1.47 4.97
N LEU A 52 5.19 -2.14 4.79
CA LEU A 52 4.39 -2.69 5.89
C LEU A 52 4.68 -4.17 6.18
N TYR A 53 5.40 -4.88 5.30
CA TYR A 53 5.59 -6.33 5.44
C TYR A 53 6.23 -6.73 6.77
N TYR A 54 7.34 -6.08 7.13
CA TYR A 54 8.04 -6.36 8.39
C TYR A 54 7.29 -5.81 9.61
N LEU A 55 6.63 -4.66 9.47
CA LEU A 55 5.81 -4.07 10.52
C LEU A 55 4.66 -5.00 10.90
N ASP A 56 3.95 -5.53 9.91
CA ASP A 56 2.85 -6.45 10.12
C ASP A 56 3.30 -7.69 10.88
N ARG A 57 4.37 -8.35 10.40
CA ARG A 57 4.90 -9.54 11.07
C ARG A 57 5.47 -9.28 12.46
N ALA A 58 6.08 -8.12 12.66
CA ALA A 58 6.63 -7.75 13.96
C ALA A 58 5.53 -7.47 14.98
N LEU A 59 4.43 -6.83 14.58
CA LEU A 59 3.37 -6.37 15.49
C LEU A 59 2.21 -7.38 15.66
N ALA A 60 1.83 -8.10 14.61
CA ALA A 60 0.70 -9.03 14.59
C ALA A 60 0.64 -10.04 15.77
N PRO A 61 1.77 -10.56 16.30
CA PRO A 61 1.72 -11.50 17.42
C PRO A 61 1.12 -10.92 18.71
N PHE A 62 1.26 -9.61 18.95
CA PHE A 62 0.90 -8.96 20.22
C PHE A 62 -0.01 -7.72 20.08
N THR A 63 -0.34 -7.28 18.87
CA THR A 63 -1.28 -6.17 18.64
C THR A 63 -2.49 -6.59 17.82
N GLU A 64 -3.48 -5.72 17.75
CA GLU A 64 -4.55 -5.77 16.76
C GLU A 64 -4.18 -4.81 15.64
N LEU A 65 -3.92 -5.33 14.45
CA LEU A 65 -3.51 -4.51 13.32
C LEU A 65 -4.71 -4.02 12.51
N ARG A 66 -4.72 -2.73 12.20
CA ARG A 66 -5.69 -2.09 11.31
C ARG A 66 -4.94 -1.35 10.22
N ARG A 67 -5.50 -1.33 9.02
CA ARG A 67 -4.93 -0.65 7.86
C ARG A 67 -5.97 0.30 7.30
N GLY A 68 -5.52 1.41 6.76
CA GLY A 68 -6.39 2.39 6.12
C GLY A 68 -5.74 3.76 6.06
N SER A 69 -6.50 4.70 5.49
CA SER A 69 -6.20 6.12 5.57
C SER A 69 -6.23 6.62 7.03
N VAL A 70 -5.61 7.77 7.29
CA VAL A 70 -5.65 8.42 8.60
C VAL A 70 -7.09 8.56 9.11
N ARG A 71 -8.02 8.97 8.23
CA ARG A 71 -9.42 9.14 8.56
C ARG A 71 -10.11 7.82 8.96
N GLU A 72 -9.83 6.72 8.27
CA GLU A 72 -10.38 5.39 8.61
C GLU A 72 -9.82 4.86 9.92
N LEU A 73 -8.52 5.08 10.15
CA LEU A 73 -7.84 4.65 11.38
C LEU A 73 -8.35 5.42 12.60
N LEU A 74 -8.57 6.73 12.47
CA LEU A 74 -9.10 7.59 13.53
C LEU A 74 -10.61 7.46 13.74
N ALA A 75 -11.35 6.83 12.82
CA ALA A 75 -12.79 6.59 13.00
C ALA A 75 -13.12 5.58 14.10
N ARG A 76 -12.11 4.87 14.63
CA ARG A 76 -12.24 3.91 15.73
C ARG A 76 -11.13 4.16 16.75
N GLU A 77 -11.28 3.60 17.94
CA GLU A 77 -10.25 3.67 18.98
C GLU A 77 -8.94 3.05 18.48
N ILE A 78 -7.87 3.84 18.45
CA ILE A 78 -6.53 3.45 18.02
C ILE A 78 -5.47 4.05 18.94
N ALA A 79 -4.50 3.22 19.35
CA ALA A 79 -3.51 3.61 20.36
C ALA A 79 -2.18 4.07 19.73
N VAL A 80 -1.80 3.44 18.62
CA VAL A 80 -0.57 3.74 17.89
C VAL A 80 -0.90 3.83 16.41
N ILE A 81 -0.33 4.82 15.72
CA ILE A 81 -0.38 4.92 14.26
C ILE A 81 1.05 4.88 13.75
N VAL A 82 1.33 3.96 12.83
CA VAL A 82 2.63 3.81 12.17
C VAL A 82 2.51 4.25 10.73
N LEU A 83 3.27 5.28 10.37
CA LEU A 83 3.36 5.82 9.01
C LEU A 83 4.69 5.39 8.39
N ALA A 84 4.63 4.51 7.40
CA ALA A 84 5.80 3.98 6.70
C ALA A 84 6.01 4.67 5.35
N ASP A 85 7.01 5.56 5.28
CA ASP A 85 7.34 6.37 4.09
C ASP A 85 6.10 6.99 3.40
N VAL A 86 5.23 7.59 4.20
CA VAL A 86 4.04 8.30 3.69
C VAL A 86 4.48 9.64 3.07
N ASP A 87 3.93 9.98 1.91
CA ASP A 87 4.13 11.30 1.27
C ASP A 87 3.47 12.41 2.12
N THR A 88 3.44 13.64 1.61
CA THR A 88 2.75 14.77 2.22
C THR A 88 1.33 14.43 2.63
N LEU A 89 1.10 14.40 3.95
CA LEU A 89 -0.23 14.36 4.57
C LEU A 89 -1.04 15.58 4.15
N THR A 90 -2.35 15.42 3.97
CA THR A 90 -3.21 16.58 3.73
C THR A 90 -3.23 17.49 4.97
N PRO A 91 -3.52 18.80 4.80
CA PRO A 91 -3.63 19.71 5.94
C PRO A 91 -4.66 19.25 6.99
N ALA A 92 -5.76 18.63 6.55
CA ALA A 92 -6.77 18.08 7.46
C ALA A 92 -6.25 16.90 8.27
N GLU A 93 -5.62 15.91 7.61
CA GLU A 93 -5.03 14.75 8.30
C GLU A 93 -3.93 15.14 9.28
N THR A 94 -3.15 16.18 8.94
CA THR A 94 -2.11 16.72 9.82
C THR A 94 -2.73 17.23 11.12
N VAL A 95 -3.78 18.05 11.03
CA VAL A 95 -4.48 18.61 12.21
C VAL A 95 -5.14 17.51 13.04
N ASP A 96 -5.76 16.52 12.38
CA ASP A 96 -6.41 15.40 13.07
C ASP A 96 -5.40 14.52 13.83
N LEU A 97 -4.25 14.24 13.21
CA LEU A 97 -3.15 13.51 13.87
C LEU A 97 -2.51 14.32 15.00
N GLU A 98 -2.32 15.64 14.82
CA GLU A 98 -1.80 16.51 15.88
C GLU A 98 -2.71 16.45 17.12
N ARG A 99 -4.02 16.60 16.95
CA ARG A 99 -5.00 16.49 18.04
C ARG A 99 -4.97 15.11 18.69
N TRP A 100 -4.98 14.05 17.88
CA TRP A 100 -4.97 12.68 18.39
C TRP A 100 -3.69 12.37 19.21
N VAL A 101 -2.53 12.86 18.76
CA VAL A 101 -1.28 12.75 19.54
C VAL A 101 -1.39 13.53 20.84
N GLU A 102 -1.88 14.77 20.82
CA GLU A 102 -2.07 15.58 22.03
C GLU A 102 -3.00 14.91 23.06
N GLU A 103 -3.98 14.15 22.58
CA GLU A 103 -4.92 13.38 23.41
C GLU A 103 -4.32 12.10 24.01
N GLY A 104 -3.14 11.65 23.56
CA GLY A 104 -2.46 10.47 24.10
C GLY A 104 -1.97 9.46 23.05
N GLY A 105 -2.23 9.70 21.76
CA GLY A 105 -1.78 8.83 20.68
C GLY A 105 -0.26 8.79 20.51
N VAL A 106 0.27 7.64 20.08
CA VAL A 106 1.69 7.50 19.72
C VAL A 106 1.83 7.39 18.20
N LEU A 107 2.39 8.43 17.58
CA LEU A 107 2.70 8.46 16.16
C LEU A 107 4.12 7.95 15.93
N VAL A 108 4.26 6.83 15.23
CA VAL A 108 5.55 6.28 14.81
C VAL A 108 5.73 6.51 13.32
N ARG A 109 6.85 7.09 12.93
CA ARG A 109 7.19 7.38 11.53
C ARG A 109 8.44 6.64 11.14
N PHE A 110 8.41 6.01 9.98
CA PHE A 110 9.60 5.49 9.31
C PHE A 110 9.93 6.39 8.14
N ALA A 111 11.20 6.79 8.07
CA ALA A 111 11.71 7.53 6.94
C ALA A 111 11.76 6.67 5.68
N GLY A 112 11.97 7.34 4.56
CA GLY A 112 12.15 6.71 3.26
C GLY A 112 12.31 7.78 2.20
N PRO A 113 12.41 7.39 0.91
CA PRO A 113 12.62 8.34 -0.18
C PRO A 113 11.55 9.44 -0.25
N ARG A 114 10.29 9.14 0.09
CA ARG A 114 9.19 10.11 0.01
C ARG A 114 9.25 11.13 1.15
N LEU A 115 9.42 10.66 2.39
CA LEU A 115 9.57 11.56 3.54
C LEU A 115 10.84 12.43 3.41
N ALA A 116 11.93 11.87 2.86
CA ALA A 116 13.17 12.61 2.62
C ALA A 116 13.01 13.73 1.58
N ALA A 117 12.19 13.49 0.54
CA ALA A 117 11.92 14.47 -0.50
C ALA A 117 11.01 15.62 -0.03
N ARG A 118 10.01 15.33 0.82
CA ARG A 118 9.05 16.31 1.33
C ARG A 118 8.75 16.09 2.83
N PRO A 119 9.61 16.60 3.74
CA PRO A 119 9.36 16.48 5.18
C PRO A 119 8.14 17.31 5.62
N ASP A 120 7.36 16.76 6.56
CA ASP A 120 6.19 17.41 7.16
C ASP A 120 6.47 17.92 8.60
N ARG A 121 5.43 18.44 9.28
CA ARG A 121 5.54 19.01 10.64
C ARG A 121 5.35 17.99 11.77
N LEU A 122 4.93 16.77 11.46
CA LEU A 122 4.67 15.69 12.42
C LEU A 122 5.93 14.86 12.65
N LEU A 123 7.03 15.55 12.92
CA LEU A 123 8.35 14.97 13.18
C LEU A 123 8.90 15.54 14.50
N PRO A 124 9.64 14.74 15.29
CA PRO A 124 10.23 15.19 16.55
C PRO A 124 11.45 16.09 16.30
N VAL A 125 12.01 16.11 15.10
CA VAL A 125 13.18 16.90 14.73
C VAL A 125 13.03 17.43 13.31
N ARG A 126 13.68 18.56 13.02
CA ARG A 126 13.81 19.03 11.63
C ARG A 126 14.82 18.16 10.90
N LEU A 127 14.54 17.87 9.63
CA LEU A 127 15.40 17.06 8.78
C LEU A 127 16.25 17.95 7.88
N ARG A 128 17.52 17.59 7.72
CA ARG A 128 18.38 18.14 6.67
C ARG A 128 17.88 17.65 5.32
N GLY A 129 17.92 18.50 4.31
CA GLY A 129 17.52 18.12 2.95
C GLY A 129 18.34 16.95 2.41
N GLY A 130 17.66 15.96 1.84
CA GLY A 130 18.24 14.75 1.28
C GLY A 130 18.52 13.65 2.31
N ASP A 131 19.10 12.55 1.83
CA ASP A 131 19.49 11.41 2.65
C ASP A 131 21.02 11.20 2.62
N ARG A 132 21.53 10.53 3.65
CA ARG A 132 22.93 10.11 3.75
C ARG A 132 23.03 8.64 3.35
N GLN A 133 23.86 8.35 2.35
CA GLN A 133 24.24 6.99 1.99
C GLN A 133 25.57 6.58 2.65
N LEU A 134 25.61 5.34 3.13
CA LEU A 134 26.72 4.69 3.83
C LEU A 134 27.04 3.38 3.08
N GLY A 135 28.24 3.29 2.50
CA GLY A 135 28.73 2.04 1.91
C GLY A 135 28.30 1.75 0.47
N GLY A 136 27.87 2.77 -0.28
CA GLY A 136 27.66 2.67 -1.73
C GLY A 136 28.97 2.57 -2.52
N ALA A 137 28.92 2.17 -3.79
CA ALA A 137 30.10 1.98 -4.66
C ALA A 137 30.99 3.23 -4.83
N LEU A 138 30.46 4.41 -4.53
CA LEU A 138 31.15 5.71 -4.54
C LEU A 138 31.38 6.30 -3.13
N SER A 139 31.00 5.59 -2.07
CA SER A 139 31.08 6.02 -0.67
C SER A 139 32.10 5.17 0.09
N TRP A 140 33.18 5.81 0.55
CA TRP A 140 34.24 5.15 1.35
C TRP A 140 33.82 4.80 2.79
N GLN A 141 32.57 5.09 3.20
CA GLN A 141 32.09 4.86 4.56
C GLN A 141 31.49 3.46 4.68
N GLN A 142 31.93 2.65 5.64
CA GLN A 142 31.29 1.34 5.90
C GLN A 142 29.86 1.52 6.45
N PRO A 143 28.95 0.55 6.21
CA PRO A 143 27.63 0.55 6.84
C PRO A 143 27.74 0.70 8.36
N ALA A 144 26.99 1.63 8.92
CA ALA A 144 27.12 2.00 10.32
C ALA A 144 26.45 0.96 11.24
N ARG A 145 27.05 0.77 12.43
CA ARG A 145 26.49 -0.08 13.49
C ARG A 145 25.70 0.77 14.48
N LEU A 146 24.78 0.14 15.19
CA LEU A 146 24.03 0.78 16.27
C LEU A 146 24.91 0.91 17.52
N ALA A 147 24.81 2.05 18.21
CA ALA A 147 25.40 2.24 19.54
C ALA A 147 24.48 1.68 20.63
N PRO A 148 24.99 1.41 21.85
CA PRO A 148 24.15 1.09 23.00
C PRO A 148 23.07 2.15 23.26
N PHE A 149 21.90 1.72 23.72
CA PHE A 149 20.81 2.64 24.03
C PHE A 149 21.12 3.48 25.28
N PRO A 150 20.86 4.80 25.28
CA PRO A 150 20.97 5.64 26.47
C PRO A 150 20.02 5.18 27.58
N ASP A 151 20.38 5.43 28.85
CA ASP A 151 19.56 5.05 30.02
C ASP A 151 18.18 5.73 30.05
N GLU A 152 18.07 6.94 29.50
CA GLU A 152 16.80 7.69 29.39
C GLU A 152 15.95 7.28 28.18
N SER A 153 16.43 6.36 27.34
CA SER A 153 15.70 5.89 26.17
C SER A 153 14.61 4.89 26.54
N PRO A 154 13.45 4.88 25.85
CA PRO A 154 12.47 3.79 25.95
C PRO A 154 13.05 2.41 25.59
N PHE A 155 14.20 2.39 24.90
CA PHE A 155 14.92 1.18 24.49
C PHE A 155 16.06 0.78 25.43
N ALA A 156 16.19 1.45 26.60
CA ALA A 156 17.20 1.11 27.59
C ALA A 156 17.12 -0.38 27.99
N GLY A 157 18.30 -1.02 28.10
CA GLY A 157 18.44 -2.44 28.44
C GLY A 157 18.20 -3.44 27.29
N LEU A 158 17.83 -2.99 26.09
CA LEU A 158 17.76 -3.88 24.92
C LEU A 158 19.18 -4.22 24.41
N ALA A 159 19.42 -5.49 24.12
CA ALA A 159 20.69 -5.94 23.56
C ALA A 159 20.78 -5.55 22.08
N VAL A 160 21.91 -4.96 21.67
CA VAL A 160 22.16 -4.56 20.28
C VAL A 160 22.84 -5.69 19.51
N PRO A 161 22.20 -6.31 18.51
CA PRO A 161 22.79 -7.38 17.72
C PRO A 161 23.93 -6.87 16.83
N ALA A 162 24.97 -7.69 16.66
CA ALA A 162 26.17 -7.31 15.90
C ALA A 162 25.99 -7.32 14.38
N ASP A 163 24.84 -7.74 13.86
CA ASP A 163 24.46 -7.87 12.45
C ASP A 163 23.55 -6.72 11.96
N VAL A 164 23.07 -5.85 12.86
CA VAL A 164 22.33 -4.65 12.47
C VAL A 164 23.28 -3.66 11.79
N ARG A 165 22.97 -3.31 10.54
CA ARG A 165 23.72 -2.38 9.69
C ARG A 165 22.78 -1.36 9.10
N VAL A 166 23.22 -0.11 9.08
CA VAL A 166 22.50 1.00 8.45
C VAL A 166 23.32 1.49 7.25
N THR A 167 22.71 1.41 6.07
CA THR A 167 23.32 1.78 4.78
C THR A 167 22.79 3.12 4.26
N ARG A 168 21.64 3.59 4.75
CA ARG A 168 21.06 4.86 4.33
C ARG A 168 20.21 5.44 5.47
N GLN A 169 20.21 6.76 5.65
CA GLN A 169 19.34 7.42 6.64
C GLN A 169 19.05 8.88 6.30
N VAL A 170 17.93 9.42 6.78
CA VAL A 170 17.71 10.87 6.83
C VAL A 170 18.41 11.48 8.03
N LEU A 171 18.97 12.68 7.90
CA LEU A 171 19.72 13.32 8.99
C LEU A 171 18.88 14.39 9.68
N ALA A 172 18.92 14.41 11.02
CA ALA A 172 18.38 15.52 11.80
C ALA A 172 19.26 16.78 11.62
N GLU A 173 18.63 17.95 11.61
CA GLU A 173 19.33 19.23 11.77
C GLU A 173 19.90 19.33 13.19
N PRO A 174 21.18 19.69 13.36
CA PRO A 174 21.76 19.92 14.68
C PRO A 174 20.99 21.00 15.44
N SER A 175 20.56 20.69 16.66
CA SER A 175 19.89 21.62 17.56
C SER A 175 20.26 21.31 19.02
N LEU A 176 20.00 22.26 19.92
CA LEU A 176 20.28 22.10 21.36
C LEU A 176 19.47 20.94 21.98
N ASP A 177 18.26 20.72 21.49
CA ASP A 177 17.36 19.67 22.00
C ASP A 177 17.60 18.31 21.35
N LEU A 178 18.34 18.25 20.23
CA LEU A 178 18.56 17.00 19.48
C LEU A 178 19.11 15.89 20.38
N ALA A 179 20.01 16.24 21.31
CA ALA A 179 20.60 15.27 22.21
C ALA A 179 19.56 14.56 23.09
N ARG A 180 18.60 15.32 23.65
CA ARG A 180 17.51 14.82 24.49
C ARG A 180 16.45 14.08 23.69
N ARG A 181 16.22 14.50 22.44
CA ARG A 181 15.25 13.87 21.53
C ARG A 181 15.78 12.58 20.89
N THR A 182 17.05 12.21 21.09
CA THR A 182 17.63 11.03 20.45
C THR A 182 17.54 9.79 21.34
N TRP A 183 16.70 8.84 20.96
CA TRP A 183 16.47 7.58 21.68
C TRP A 183 17.39 6.44 21.23
N ALA A 184 17.89 6.48 20.00
CA ALA A 184 18.89 5.53 19.49
C ALA A 184 19.89 6.24 18.60
N ARG A 185 21.16 5.82 18.65
CA ARG A 185 22.26 6.40 17.87
C ARG A 185 23.02 5.32 17.11
N LEU A 186 23.66 5.74 16.03
CA LEU A 186 24.72 4.96 15.40
C LEU A 186 26.04 5.12 16.17
N ALA A 187 27.00 4.23 15.91
CA ALA A 187 28.33 4.26 16.50
C ALA A 187 29.12 5.55 16.20
N ASP A 188 28.75 6.26 15.13
CA ASP A 188 29.30 7.58 14.78
C ASP A 188 28.59 8.76 15.49
N GLY A 189 27.65 8.47 16.40
CA GLY A 189 26.91 9.43 17.20
C GLY A 189 25.67 10.01 16.52
N THR A 190 25.44 9.70 15.24
CA THR A 190 24.26 10.22 14.52
C THR A 190 22.96 9.58 15.01
N PRO A 191 21.85 10.34 15.12
CA PRO A 191 20.56 9.80 15.55
C PRO A 191 20.01 8.76 14.57
N LEU A 192 19.59 7.60 15.07
CA LEU A 192 18.80 6.62 14.31
C LEU A 192 17.32 6.68 14.66
N VAL A 193 16.99 6.88 15.94
CA VAL A 193 15.61 7.06 16.39
C VAL A 193 15.53 8.32 17.22
N THR A 194 14.62 9.21 16.84
CA THR A 194 14.30 10.43 17.59
C THR A 194 12.87 10.39 18.08
N GLY A 195 12.58 11.02 19.21
CA GLY A 195 11.27 11.07 19.80
C GLY A 195 11.02 12.35 20.60
N GLU A 196 9.78 12.80 20.61
CA GLU A 196 9.30 13.97 21.36
C GLU A 196 7.93 13.65 21.97
N THR A 197 7.72 14.03 23.23
CA THR A 197 6.39 14.02 23.87
C THR A 197 5.62 15.26 23.44
N ARG A 198 4.37 15.09 22.99
CA ARG A 198 3.49 16.18 22.56
C ARG A 198 2.11 16.00 23.18
N GLY A 199 1.71 16.95 24.03
CA GLY A 199 0.53 16.79 24.89
C GLY A 199 0.66 15.57 25.80
N ARG A 200 -0.31 14.65 25.74
CA ARG A 200 -0.28 13.37 26.46
C ARG A 200 0.32 12.22 25.67
N GLY A 201 0.61 12.42 24.39
CA GLY A 201 1.14 11.40 23.48
C GLY A 201 2.60 11.64 23.09
N ALA A 202 3.04 10.98 22.01
CA ALA A 202 4.40 11.09 21.53
C ALA A 202 4.51 10.93 20.02
N ILE A 203 5.52 11.58 19.44
CA ILE A 203 5.91 11.42 18.04
C ILE A 203 7.32 10.81 18.01
N VAL A 204 7.48 9.74 17.23
CA VAL A 204 8.71 8.96 17.12
C VAL A 204 9.08 8.86 15.65
N LEU A 205 10.34 9.10 15.32
CA LEU A 205 10.88 8.96 13.97
C LEU A 205 12.04 7.97 13.96
N PHE A 206 11.90 6.91 13.17
CA PHE A 206 13.01 6.10 12.69
C PHE A 206 13.60 6.78 11.45
N HIS A 207 14.89 7.08 11.50
CA HIS A 207 15.62 7.73 10.41
C HIS A 207 15.94 6.78 9.23
N VAL A 208 15.33 5.58 9.23
CA VAL A 208 15.47 4.51 8.24
C VAL A 208 14.09 4.02 7.79
N THR A 209 14.06 3.26 6.70
CA THR A 209 12.84 2.57 6.24
C THR A 209 12.41 1.46 7.20
N ALA A 210 11.12 1.14 7.16
CA ALA A 210 10.53 0.00 7.88
C ALA A 210 10.79 -1.35 7.18
N ASN A 211 11.38 -1.33 5.97
CA ASN A 211 11.83 -2.49 5.22
C ASN A 211 13.37 -2.55 5.17
N THR A 212 13.92 -3.48 4.38
CA THR A 212 15.36 -3.73 4.34
C THR A 212 16.14 -2.82 3.39
N GLU A 213 15.51 -1.84 2.76
CA GLU A 213 16.19 -0.99 1.76
C GLU A 213 17.32 -0.16 2.38
N TRP A 214 17.11 0.40 3.58
CA TRP A 214 18.05 1.34 4.19
C TRP A 214 18.81 0.76 5.39
N SER A 215 18.33 -0.37 5.93
CA SER A 215 18.98 -1.04 7.06
C SER A 215 18.57 -2.50 7.18
N THR A 216 19.38 -3.31 7.86
CA THR A 216 19.03 -4.68 8.26
C THR A 216 18.24 -4.73 9.58
N LEU A 217 17.88 -3.58 10.17
CA LEU A 217 17.15 -3.52 11.44
C LEU A 217 15.85 -4.34 11.40
N PRO A 218 14.98 -4.26 10.37
CA PRO A 218 13.74 -5.03 10.33
C PRO A 218 13.89 -6.56 10.30
N LEU A 219 15.09 -7.07 10.00
CA LEU A 219 15.42 -8.49 10.05
C LEU A 219 15.79 -8.98 11.46
N SER A 220 16.01 -8.07 12.40
CA SER A 220 16.51 -8.39 13.73
C SER A 220 15.40 -8.56 14.77
N GLY A 221 15.63 -9.40 15.78
CA GLY A 221 14.76 -9.47 16.96
C GLY A 221 14.69 -8.15 17.75
N LEU A 222 15.72 -7.30 17.62
CA LEU A 222 15.74 -5.96 18.21
C LEU A 222 14.60 -5.09 17.68
N PHE A 223 14.28 -5.16 16.38
CA PHE A 223 13.19 -4.38 15.79
C PHE A 223 11.84 -4.70 16.45
N VAL A 224 11.56 -5.99 16.67
CA VAL A 224 10.34 -6.43 17.36
C VAL A 224 10.30 -5.88 18.79
N GLN A 225 11.42 -5.96 19.52
CA GLN A 225 11.52 -5.44 20.90
C GLN A 225 11.34 -3.92 20.96
N MET A 226 11.90 -3.17 20.01
CA MET A 226 11.72 -1.72 19.91
C MET A 226 10.24 -1.37 19.67
N LEU A 227 9.58 -2.04 18.72
CA LEU A 227 8.15 -1.82 18.46
C LEU A 227 7.29 -2.15 19.68
N GLN A 228 7.61 -3.20 20.44
CA GLN A 228 6.92 -3.51 21.70
C GLN A 228 7.02 -2.38 22.72
N ARG A 229 8.21 -1.78 22.87
CA ARG A 229 8.41 -0.62 23.77
C ARG A 229 7.58 0.59 23.33
N LEU A 230 7.49 0.84 22.03
CA LEU A 230 6.69 1.95 21.49
C LEU A 230 5.18 1.74 21.69
N VAL A 231 4.69 0.51 21.54
CA VAL A 231 3.29 0.19 21.84
C VAL A 231 2.99 0.32 23.34
N GLN A 232 3.96 0.05 24.21
CA GLN A 232 3.82 0.28 25.65
C GLN A 232 3.81 1.78 26.00
N LEU A 233 4.47 2.63 25.22
CA LEU A 233 4.47 4.09 25.42
C LEU A 233 3.07 4.70 25.33
N SER A 234 2.18 4.11 24.50
CA SER A 234 0.79 4.59 24.35
C SER A 234 -0.09 4.26 25.56
N ALA A 235 0.42 3.56 26.57
CA ALA A 235 -0.30 3.26 27.81
C ALA A 235 -0.39 4.48 28.76
N GLY A 236 0.03 5.66 28.32
CA GLY A 236 0.32 6.79 29.20
C GLY A 236 1.62 6.50 29.94
N VAL A 237 2.64 7.30 29.68
CA VAL A 237 3.91 7.24 30.42
C VAL A 237 3.65 7.74 31.84
N ALA A 238 3.16 6.84 32.70
CA ALA A 238 3.14 6.97 34.15
C ALA A 238 3.52 5.64 34.85
N ALA A 239 3.91 4.60 34.12
CA ALA A 239 4.24 3.29 34.67
C ALA A 239 5.70 2.83 34.44
N ALA A 240 6.60 3.74 34.07
CA ALA A 240 8.03 3.45 33.85
C ALA A 240 8.96 4.17 34.84
N ALA A 241 8.50 4.42 36.07
CA ALA A 241 9.41 4.57 37.20
C ALA A 241 9.24 3.31 38.05
N GLY A 242 10.29 2.50 38.18
CA GLY A 242 10.28 1.24 38.92
C GLY A 242 9.83 1.34 40.40
N ASP A 243 9.71 2.56 40.92
CA ASP A 243 9.29 2.90 42.28
C ASP A 243 7.83 3.36 42.42
N ALA A 244 7.04 3.41 41.34
CA ALA A 244 5.64 3.82 41.45
C ALA A 244 4.83 2.82 42.29
N VAL A 245 4.15 3.31 43.33
CA VAL A 245 3.27 2.49 44.18
C VAL A 245 1.89 2.38 43.53
N LEU A 246 1.48 1.16 43.20
CA LEU A 246 0.17 0.83 42.65
C LEU A 246 -0.83 0.70 43.81
N ALA A 247 -1.70 1.69 43.98
CA ALA A 247 -2.77 1.64 44.97
C ALA A 247 -3.82 0.56 44.63
N PRO A 248 -4.44 -0.12 45.61
CA PRO A 248 -5.51 -1.07 45.36
C PRO A 248 -6.73 -0.36 44.75
N PHE A 249 -7.23 -0.86 43.63
CA PHE A 249 -8.35 -0.29 42.89
C PHE A 249 -9.64 -1.07 43.17
N GLU A 250 -9.63 -2.38 42.96
CA GLU A 250 -10.72 -3.31 43.25
C GLU A 250 -10.15 -4.63 43.76
N THR A 251 -10.80 -5.28 44.72
CA THR A 251 -10.34 -6.54 45.31
C THR A 251 -11.35 -7.65 45.12
N LEU A 252 -10.88 -8.86 44.90
CA LEU A 252 -11.69 -10.07 44.85
C LEU A 252 -12.05 -10.52 46.27
N ASP A 253 -13.35 -10.67 46.53
CA ASP A 253 -13.84 -11.35 47.72
C ASP A 253 -13.65 -12.87 47.63
N GLY A 254 -13.91 -13.59 48.73
CA GLY A 254 -13.74 -15.06 48.78
C GLY A 254 -14.59 -15.84 47.76
N PHE A 255 -15.64 -15.22 47.21
CA PHE A 255 -16.54 -15.82 46.21
C PHE A 255 -16.15 -15.48 44.76
N GLY A 256 -15.09 -14.70 44.56
CA GLY A 256 -14.62 -14.31 43.23
C GLY A 256 -15.33 -13.07 42.65
N ARG A 257 -15.96 -12.23 43.49
CA ARG A 257 -16.57 -10.97 43.06
C ARG A 257 -15.65 -9.79 43.33
N LEU A 258 -15.56 -8.87 42.38
CA LEU A 258 -14.83 -7.61 42.56
C LEU A 258 -15.65 -6.66 43.45
N SER A 259 -14.99 -6.09 44.45
CA SER A 259 -15.53 -5.09 45.36
C SER A 259 -14.52 -3.97 45.61
N ALA A 260 -14.98 -2.89 46.25
CA ALA A 260 -14.07 -1.86 46.74
C ALA A 260 -13.02 -2.47 47.69
N PRO A 261 -11.76 -1.99 47.64
CA PRO A 261 -10.70 -2.49 48.49
C PRO A 261 -10.99 -2.22 49.97
N SER A 262 -10.61 -3.16 50.82
CA SER A 262 -10.70 -2.96 52.27
C SER A 262 -9.81 -1.81 52.74
N ALA A 263 -10.17 -1.14 53.83
CA ALA A 263 -9.35 -0.08 54.43
C ALA A 263 -7.95 -0.54 54.87
N PHE A 264 -7.71 -1.86 54.97
CA PHE A 264 -6.44 -2.46 55.34
C PHE A 264 -5.57 -2.85 54.14
N ALA A 265 -6.06 -2.69 52.91
CA ALA A 265 -5.32 -2.98 51.69
C ALA A 265 -4.28 -1.89 51.43
N THR A 266 -3.04 -2.29 51.20
CA THR A 266 -1.90 -1.40 50.93
C THR A 266 -1.48 -1.47 49.47
N GLY A 267 -0.86 -0.39 48.98
CA GLY A 267 -0.33 -0.35 47.62
C GLY A 267 0.91 -1.24 47.45
N ILE A 268 1.15 -1.69 46.22
CA ILE A 268 2.26 -2.57 45.86
C ILE A 268 3.21 -1.80 44.94
N ALA A 269 4.52 -1.85 45.17
CA ALA A 269 5.48 -1.28 44.24
C ALA A 269 5.35 -1.94 42.85
N ALA A 270 5.32 -1.15 41.78
CA ALA A 270 5.07 -1.65 40.43
C ALA A 270 6.05 -2.76 40.00
N ALA A 271 7.31 -2.68 40.43
CA ALA A 271 8.32 -3.72 40.17
C ALA A 271 8.09 -5.02 40.95
N ALA A 272 7.38 -4.98 42.09
CA ALA A 272 7.19 -6.10 43.00
C ALA A 272 5.89 -6.88 42.78
N ILE A 273 4.94 -6.35 41.99
CA ILE A 273 3.60 -6.91 41.88
C ILE A 273 3.56 -8.35 41.34
N ASP A 274 4.48 -8.72 40.43
CA ASP A 274 4.56 -10.09 39.89
C ASP A 274 5.13 -11.10 40.89
N ALA A 275 5.90 -10.64 41.88
CA ALA A 275 6.46 -11.48 42.94
C ALA A 275 5.64 -11.45 44.23
N THR A 276 4.64 -10.57 44.32
CA THR A 276 3.84 -10.38 45.53
C THR A 276 2.88 -11.54 45.71
N VAL A 277 2.90 -12.15 46.90
CA VAL A 277 1.93 -13.20 47.27
C VAL A 277 0.66 -12.53 47.81
N PRO A 278 -0.54 -12.89 47.29
CA PRO A 278 -1.80 -12.38 47.81
C PRO A 278 -1.94 -12.61 49.32
N SER A 279 -2.36 -11.58 50.05
CA SER A 279 -2.47 -11.58 51.52
C SER A 279 -3.56 -10.61 51.99
N PRO A 280 -3.95 -10.59 53.28
CA PRO A 280 -4.90 -9.59 53.77
C PRO A 280 -4.45 -8.12 53.57
N ARG A 281 -3.14 -7.86 53.53
CA ARG A 281 -2.57 -6.54 53.20
C ARG A 281 -2.53 -6.26 51.70
N HIS A 282 -2.36 -7.31 50.89
CA HIS A 282 -2.34 -7.24 49.43
C HIS A 282 -3.36 -8.23 48.86
N PRO A 283 -4.67 -7.98 49.03
CA PRO A 283 -5.71 -8.90 48.57
C PRO A 283 -5.66 -9.09 47.06
N PRO A 284 -6.10 -10.24 46.52
CA PRO A 284 -6.20 -10.43 45.08
C PRO A 284 -7.12 -9.37 44.47
N GLY A 285 -6.80 -8.83 43.30
CA GLY A 285 -7.49 -7.65 42.77
C GLY A 285 -6.73 -6.89 41.68
N PHE A 286 -7.28 -5.74 41.28
CA PHE A 286 -6.63 -4.75 40.41
C PHE A 286 -5.92 -3.68 41.24
N TYR A 287 -4.72 -3.31 40.82
CA TYR A 287 -3.88 -2.29 41.43
C TYR A 287 -3.41 -1.28 40.39
N GLY A 288 -3.32 0.01 40.75
CA GLY A 288 -2.85 1.09 39.88
C GLY A 288 -3.97 1.98 39.34
N PRO A 289 -3.62 2.96 38.50
CA PRO A 289 -4.56 3.89 37.90
C PRO A 289 -5.43 3.20 36.84
N ASP A 290 -6.59 3.79 36.54
CA ASP A 290 -7.59 3.21 35.65
C ASP A 290 -7.04 2.78 34.27
N ALA A 291 -6.13 3.58 33.71
CA ALA A 291 -5.51 3.33 32.41
C ALA A 291 -4.38 2.27 32.41
N ALA A 292 -3.86 1.89 33.58
CA ALA A 292 -2.71 0.98 33.72
C ALA A 292 -2.88 -0.01 34.88
N ARG A 293 -4.10 -0.54 35.05
CA ARG A 293 -4.40 -1.52 36.09
C ARG A 293 -3.54 -2.77 35.91
N ARG A 294 -3.06 -3.33 37.02
CA ARG A 294 -2.31 -4.58 37.12
C ARG A 294 -3.09 -5.57 37.98
N ALA A 295 -3.19 -6.82 37.54
CA ALA A 295 -3.90 -7.86 38.26
C ALA A 295 -2.96 -8.64 39.20
N LEU A 296 -3.41 -8.83 40.44
CA LEU A 296 -2.87 -9.77 41.40
C LEU A 296 -3.89 -10.90 41.62
N ASN A 297 -3.61 -12.11 41.13
CA ASN A 297 -4.54 -13.24 41.17
C ASN A 297 -4.26 -14.19 42.35
N LEU A 298 -5.30 -14.77 42.94
CA LEU A 298 -5.18 -15.74 44.05
C LEU A 298 -4.72 -17.13 43.58
N GLY A 299 -5.23 -17.58 42.44
CA GLY A 299 -4.82 -18.85 41.82
C GLY A 299 -3.38 -18.78 41.33
N ALA A 300 -2.68 -19.92 41.33
CA ALA A 300 -1.36 -20.03 40.70
C ALA A 300 -1.43 -19.43 39.30
N ALA A 301 -0.47 -18.56 38.97
CA ALA A 301 -0.35 -17.90 37.68
C ALA A 301 -0.80 -18.86 36.57
N VAL A 302 -1.77 -18.45 35.75
CA VAL A 302 -2.26 -19.26 34.62
C VAL A 302 -1.02 -19.80 33.91
N GLY A 303 -0.79 -21.11 34.03
CA GLY A 303 0.41 -21.74 33.47
C GLY A 303 0.49 -21.42 31.98
N ARG A 304 1.68 -21.55 31.38
CA ARG A 304 1.84 -21.33 29.93
C ARG A 304 0.70 -22.07 29.21
N PRO A 305 -0.16 -21.36 28.45
CA PRO A 305 -1.34 -21.98 27.85
C PRO A 305 -0.88 -23.14 26.96
N VAL A 306 -1.30 -24.35 27.33
CA VAL A 306 -1.05 -25.54 26.53
C VAL A 306 -2.14 -25.58 25.45
N PRO A 307 -1.80 -25.78 24.17
CA PRO A 307 -2.80 -25.93 23.11
C PRO A 307 -3.80 -27.01 23.50
N LEU A 308 -5.09 -26.67 23.51
CA LEU A 308 -6.14 -27.66 23.73
C LEU A 308 -6.11 -28.68 22.60
N VAL A 309 -5.85 -29.94 22.93
CA VAL A 309 -6.06 -31.05 21.99
C VAL A 309 -7.56 -31.25 21.85
N VAL A 310 -8.08 -30.95 20.66
CA VAL A 310 -9.51 -31.06 20.36
C VAL A 310 -9.88 -32.54 20.37
N PRO A 311 -10.87 -32.98 21.17
CA PRO A 311 -11.31 -34.38 21.17
C PRO A 311 -11.80 -34.81 19.79
N GLU A 312 -11.58 -36.07 19.42
CA GLU A 312 -12.14 -36.64 18.19
C GLU A 312 -13.67 -36.45 18.17
N GLY A 313 -14.18 -35.85 17.09
CA GLY A 313 -15.62 -35.55 16.92
C GLY A 313 -16.07 -34.17 17.41
N ALA A 314 -15.21 -33.36 18.02
CA ALA A 314 -15.59 -32.00 18.39
C ALA A 314 -15.63 -31.07 17.15
N ALA A 315 -16.75 -30.35 17.00
CA ALA A 315 -16.91 -29.36 15.93
C ALA A 315 -16.31 -28.01 16.34
N LEU A 316 -15.27 -27.57 15.63
CA LEU A 316 -14.71 -26.24 15.79
C LEU A 316 -15.69 -25.20 15.22
N ARG A 317 -16.19 -24.30 16.05
CA ARG A 317 -16.98 -23.14 15.63
C ARG A 317 -16.20 -21.85 15.92
N PRO A 318 -15.76 -21.09 14.91
CA PRO A 318 -15.09 -19.81 15.12
C PRO A 318 -16.04 -18.82 15.80
N LEU A 319 -15.55 -18.13 16.84
CA LEU A 319 -16.33 -17.13 17.55
C LEU A 319 -16.38 -15.83 16.72
N GLY A 320 -17.46 -15.61 15.98
CA GLY A 320 -17.71 -14.35 15.25
C GLY A 320 -17.97 -14.48 13.75
N GLU A 321 -17.85 -15.68 13.17
CA GLU A 321 -18.54 -15.95 11.90
C GLU A 321 -20.02 -16.16 12.23
N GLN A 322 -20.82 -15.12 12.00
CA GLN A 322 -22.25 -15.34 11.82
C GLN A 322 -22.38 -16.41 10.74
N ALA A 323 -23.05 -17.52 11.05
CA ALA A 323 -23.33 -18.57 10.08
C ALA A 323 -23.84 -17.90 8.79
N ALA A 324 -23.17 -18.17 7.66
CA ALA A 324 -23.41 -17.48 6.39
C ALA A 324 -24.90 -17.20 6.20
N SER A 325 -25.29 -15.94 6.32
CA SER A 325 -26.68 -15.54 6.20
C SER A 325 -27.09 -15.86 4.76
N ARG A 326 -28.07 -16.76 4.61
CA ARG A 326 -28.61 -17.07 3.30
C ARG A 326 -29.40 -15.86 2.82
N ASP A 327 -28.98 -15.25 1.72
CA ASP A 327 -29.72 -14.15 1.12
C ASP A 327 -31.04 -14.70 0.54
N LEU A 328 -32.13 -14.47 1.27
CA LEU A 328 -33.48 -14.85 0.85
C LEU A 328 -34.13 -13.78 -0.03
N ARG A 329 -33.51 -12.59 -0.19
CA ARG A 329 -34.05 -11.50 -1.01
C ARG A 329 -34.39 -11.93 -2.44
N PRO A 330 -33.53 -12.63 -3.22
CA PRO A 330 -33.89 -13.04 -4.58
C PRO A 330 -35.06 -14.01 -4.60
N TRP A 331 -35.15 -14.92 -3.63
CA TRP A 331 -36.24 -15.91 -3.52
C TRP A 331 -37.57 -15.25 -3.15
N LEU A 332 -37.55 -14.30 -2.21
CA LEU A 332 -38.73 -13.56 -1.79
C LEU A 332 -39.22 -12.59 -2.88
N LEU A 333 -38.32 -11.91 -3.59
CA LEU A 333 -38.67 -11.06 -4.74
C LEU A 333 -39.22 -11.90 -5.90
N GLY A 334 -38.62 -13.07 -6.16
CA GLY A 334 -39.14 -14.02 -7.15
C GLY A 334 -40.56 -14.50 -6.82
N ALA A 335 -40.80 -14.87 -5.55
CA ALA A 335 -42.12 -15.27 -5.08
C ALA A 335 -43.15 -14.11 -5.17
N ALA A 336 -42.75 -12.89 -4.80
CA ALA A 336 -43.61 -11.71 -4.91
C ALA A 336 -43.99 -11.39 -6.36
N LEU A 337 -43.03 -11.46 -7.30
CA LEU A 337 -43.29 -11.26 -8.73
C LEU A 337 -44.22 -12.35 -9.29
N LEU A 338 -44.03 -13.59 -8.87
CA LEU A 338 -44.90 -14.69 -9.28
C LEU A 338 -46.33 -14.51 -8.77
N LEU A 339 -46.52 -14.07 -7.53
CA LEU A 339 -47.85 -13.75 -6.99
C LEU A 339 -48.49 -12.57 -7.74
N LEU A 340 -47.72 -11.52 -8.05
CA LEU A 340 -48.22 -10.35 -8.77
C LEU A 340 -48.64 -10.69 -10.21
N THR A 341 -47.86 -11.54 -10.88
CA THR A 341 -48.22 -12.02 -12.23
C THR A 341 -49.44 -12.93 -12.19
N LEU A 342 -49.58 -13.79 -11.17
CA LEU A 342 -50.76 -14.61 -10.96
C LEU A 342 -52.01 -13.76 -10.72
N ASP A 343 -51.91 -12.74 -9.86
CA ASP A 343 -52.99 -11.80 -9.57
C ASP A 343 -53.42 -11.02 -10.83
N LEU A 344 -52.46 -10.55 -11.63
CA LEU A 344 -52.73 -9.88 -12.90
C LEU A 344 -53.47 -10.81 -13.87
N VAL A 345 -53.02 -12.06 -14.01
CA VAL A 345 -53.68 -13.05 -14.88
C VAL A 345 -55.10 -13.37 -14.40
N LEU A 346 -55.29 -13.55 -13.09
CA LEU A 346 -56.61 -13.78 -12.50
C LEU A 346 -57.54 -12.57 -12.70
N ALA A 347 -57.05 -11.36 -12.48
CA ALA A 347 -57.80 -10.13 -12.68
C ALA A 347 -58.22 -9.95 -14.15
N LEU A 348 -57.33 -10.26 -15.09
CA LEU A 348 -57.63 -10.21 -16.53
C LEU A 348 -58.61 -11.33 -16.95
N TRP A 349 -58.53 -12.51 -16.36
CA TRP A 349 -59.48 -13.62 -16.58
C TRP A 349 -60.88 -13.27 -16.06
N LEU A 350 -60.99 -12.77 -14.83
CA LEU A 350 -62.25 -12.32 -14.22
C LEU A 350 -62.90 -11.17 -14.99
N ARG A 351 -62.09 -10.31 -15.64
CA ARG A 351 -62.56 -9.23 -16.52
C ARG A 351 -62.93 -9.70 -17.93
N GLY A 352 -62.78 -10.98 -18.24
CA GLY A 352 -63.11 -11.56 -19.56
C GLY A 352 -62.15 -11.16 -20.69
N LEU A 353 -61.00 -10.57 -20.37
CA LEU A 353 -59.99 -10.10 -21.33
C LEU A 353 -59.07 -11.23 -21.82
N ILE A 354 -59.08 -12.38 -21.15
CA ILE A 354 -58.34 -13.59 -21.55
C ILE A 354 -59.33 -14.74 -21.76
N ARG A 355 -59.42 -15.27 -22.98
CA ARG A 355 -60.15 -16.51 -23.26
C ARG A 355 -59.32 -17.71 -22.78
N PRO A 356 -59.91 -18.75 -22.16
CA PRO A 356 -59.16 -19.92 -21.73
C PRO A 356 -58.55 -20.61 -22.95
N LEU A 357 -57.23 -20.54 -23.08
CA LEU A 357 -56.49 -21.37 -24.02
C LEU A 357 -56.49 -22.81 -23.47
N PRO A 358 -56.58 -23.84 -24.33
CA PRO A 358 -56.49 -25.22 -23.88
C PRO A 358 -55.16 -25.44 -23.15
N ALA A 359 -55.19 -26.19 -22.03
CA ALA A 359 -54.08 -26.32 -21.07
C ALA A 359 -52.71 -26.67 -21.72
N ALA A 360 -52.73 -27.39 -22.84
CA ALA A 360 -51.54 -27.73 -23.62
C ALA A 360 -50.79 -26.49 -24.19
N ARG A 361 -51.49 -25.42 -24.55
CA ARG A 361 -50.86 -24.19 -25.10
C ARG A 361 -50.27 -23.29 -24.00
N ALA A 362 -50.85 -23.30 -22.80
CA ALA A 362 -50.32 -22.56 -21.66
C ALA A 362 -49.01 -23.19 -21.14
N ALA A 363 -48.94 -24.53 -21.09
CA ALA A 363 -47.73 -25.26 -20.72
C ALA A 363 -46.60 -25.05 -21.75
N ALA A 364 -46.92 -25.01 -23.05
CA ALA A 364 -45.95 -24.74 -24.10
C ALA A 364 -45.39 -23.31 -24.05
N LEU A 365 -46.21 -22.32 -23.68
CA LEU A 365 -45.78 -20.92 -23.55
C LEU A 365 -44.87 -20.72 -22.32
N LEU A 366 -45.20 -21.36 -21.19
CA LEU A 366 -44.37 -21.35 -19.98
C LEU A 366 -43.05 -22.11 -20.18
N ALA A 367 -43.07 -23.24 -20.90
CA ALA A 367 -41.85 -23.94 -21.29
C ALA A 367 -41.00 -23.10 -22.25
N ALA A 368 -41.61 -22.41 -23.22
CA ALA A 368 -40.91 -21.52 -24.14
C ALA A 368 -40.31 -20.28 -23.44
N LEU A 369 -40.97 -19.75 -22.39
CA LEU A 369 -40.43 -18.68 -21.55
C LEU A 369 -39.32 -19.14 -20.61
N ALA A 370 -39.37 -20.39 -20.14
CA ALA A 370 -38.31 -20.99 -19.33
C ALA A 370 -37.08 -21.45 -20.16
N LEU A 371 -37.26 -21.66 -21.47
CA LEU A 371 -36.22 -22.07 -22.42
C LEU A 371 -35.61 -20.92 -23.22
N LEU A 372 -36.07 -19.68 -23.06
CA LEU A 372 -35.42 -18.50 -23.64
C LEU A 372 -34.12 -18.24 -22.85
N PRO A 373 -32.93 -18.51 -23.43
CA PRO A 373 -31.70 -18.01 -22.84
C PRO A 373 -31.74 -16.51 -23.11
N ALA A 374 -32.07 -15.71 -22.09
CA ALA A 374 -31.76 -14.30 -22.14
C ALA A 374 -30.24 -14.21 -21.96
N PRO A 375 -29.43 -13.87 -22.99
CA PRO A 375 -28.13 -13.33 -22.69
C PRO A 375 -28.43 -12.02 -21.97
N ALA A 376 -28.25 -12.02 -20.65
CA ALA A 376 -28.07 -10.79 -19.93
C ALA A 376 -26.90 -10.09 -20.63
N ARG A 377 -27.19 -9.07 -21.44
CA ARG A 377 -26.19 -8.08 -21.85
C ARG A 377 -25.86 -7.27 -20.61
N ALA A 378 -25.11 -7.90 -19.71
CA ALA A 378 -24.24 -7.19 -18.80
C ALA A 378 -23.30 -6.32 -19.64
N GLN A 379 -22.89 -5.17 -19.13
CA GLN A 379 -21.87 -4.33 -19.75
C GLN A 379 -20.57 -5.14 -19.87
N VAL A 380 -20.25 -5.65 -21.08
CA VAL A 380 -19.08 -6.52 -21.37
C VAL A 380 -17.90 -5.72 -21.95
N GLU A 381 -17.92 -4.38 -21.94
CA GLU A 381 -16.73 -3.63 -22.38
C GLU A 381 -15.48 -3.83 -21.49
N PRO A 382 -15.57 -3.99 -20.15
CA PRO A 382 -14.38 -4.22 -19.32
C PRO A 382 -13.74 -5.60 -19.50
N MET A 383 -14.47 -6.59 -20.04
CA MET A 383 -14.01 -7.99 -20.04
C MET A 383 -12.98 -8.28 -21.14
N GLN A 384 -13.05 -7.59 -22.29
CA GLN A 384 -12.17 -7.88 -23.43
C GLN A 384 -10.73 -7.41 -23.20
N ALA A 385 -10.55 -6.31 -22.47
CA ALA A 385 -9.22 -5.83 -22.07
C ALA A 385 -8.53 -6.80 -21.07
N ALA A 386 -9.31 -7.49 -20.24
CA ALA A 386 -8.80 -8.47 -19.27
C ALA A 386 -8.39 -9.81 -19.90
N LEU A 387 -8.89 -10.15 -21.09
CA LEU A 387 -8.71 -11.47 -21.71
C LEU A 387 -7.49 -11.57 -22.63
N GLU A 388 -7.05 -10.46 -23.23
CA GLU A 388 -5.94 -10.43 -24.19
C GLU A 388 -5.10 -9.16 -23.98
N THR A 389 -3.77 -9.29 -24.03
CA THR A 389 -2.87 -8.13 -23.92
C THR A 389 -3.06 -7.19 -25.11
N ARG A 390 -3.29 -5.91 -24.83
CA ARG A 390 -3.55 -4.87 -25.84
C ARG A 390 -2.71 -3.63 -25.56
N LEU A 391 -2.40 -2.86 -26.61
CA LEU A 391 -1.89 -1.50 -26.45
C LEU A 391 -3.08 -0.54 -26.37
N ALA A 392 -2.93 0.56 -25.65
CA ALA A 392 -3.96 1.58 -25.60
C ALA A 392 -3.43 2.97 -25.97
N PHE A 393 -4.33 3.81 -26.49
CA PHE A 393 -4.06 5.23 -26.73
C PHE A 393 -5.09 6.10 -26.03
N VAL A 394 -4.67 7.26 -25.54
CA VAL A 394 -5.59 8.22 -24.91
C VAL A 394 -6.41 8.93 -25.98
N VAL A 395 -7.74 8.91 -25.84
CA VAL A 395 -8.67 9.61 -26.72
C VAL A 395 -8.55 11.12 -26.46
N THR A 396 -8.20 11.87 -27.49
CA THR A 396 -7.96 13.32 -27.39
C THR A 396 -9.21 14.17 -27.64
N GLY A 397 -10.25 13.57 -28.23
CA GLY A 397 -11.43 14.28 -28.72
C GLY A 397 -11.22 14.93 -30.09
N GLN A 398 -10.05 14.77 -30.71
CA GLN A 398 -9.77 15.20 -32.08
C GLN A 398 -9.78 13.98 -33.03
N PRO A 399 -10.83 13.80 -33.86
CA PRO A 399 -11.02 12.56 -34.63
C PRO A 399 -9.84 12.19 -35.53
N GLN A 400 -9.14 13.19 -36.08
CA GLN A 400 -7.96 12.95 -36.92
C GLN A 400 -6.77 12.40 -36.13
N ILE A 401 -6.51 12.92 -34.92
CA ILE A 401 -5.41 12.47 -34.08
C ILE A 401 -5.71 11.09 -33.51
N ASP A 402 -6.94 10.86 -33.10
CA ASP A 402 -7.39 9.57 -32.57
C ASP A 402 -7.34 8.49 -33.67
N ALA A 403 -7.72 8.82 -34.91
CA ALA A 403 -7.59 7.92 -36.06
C ALA A 403 -6.12 7.57 -36.38
N VAL A 404 -5.21 8.54 -36.32
CA VAL A 404 -3.76 8.30 -36.51
C VAL A 404 -3.19 7.44 -35.40
N SER A 405 -3.59 7.70 -34.15
CA SER A 405 -3.12 6.94 -32.98
C SER A 405 -3.57 5.48 -33.07
N ARG A 406 -4.84 5.24 -33.42
CA ARG A 406 -5.36 3.90 -33.70
C ARG A 406 -4.59 3.22 -34.83
N ALA A 407 -4.50 3.86 -36.01
CA ALA A 407 -3.81 3.28 -37.16
C ALA A 407 -2.33 2.98 -36.86
N GLY A 408 -1.68 3.86 -36.10
CA GLY A 408 -0.31 3.71 -35.60
C GLY A 408 -0.12 2.48 -34.73
N LEU A 409 -0.95 2.35 -33.69
CA LEU A 409 -0.87 1.21 -32.79
C LEU A 409 -1.30 -0.10 -33.45
N VAL A 410 -2.21 -0.08 -34.42
CA VAL A 410 -2.57 -1.26 -35.21
C VAL A 410 -1.35 -1.72 -36.01
N GLY A 411 -0.68 -0.81 -36.72
CA GLY A 411 0.54 -1.14 -37.46
C GLY A 411 1.69 -1.60 -36.55
N LEU A 412 1.81 -1.03 -35.35
CA LEU A 412 2.79 -1.49 -34.35
C LEU A 412 2.46 -2.90 -33.83
N THR A 413 1.20 -3.16 -33.51
CA THR A 413 0.68 -4.46 -33.05
C THR A 413 0.99 -5.56 -34.08
N ASP A 414 0.65 -5.31 -35.34
CA ASP A 414 0.98 -6.22 -36.45
C ASP A 414 2.48 -6.48 -36.55
N PHE A 415 3.31 -5.45 -36.40
CA PHE A 415 4.75 -5.58 -36.49
C PHE A 415 5.34 -6.38 -35.31
N VAL A 416 4.84 -6.15 -34.08
CA VAL A 416 5.24 -6.90 -32.88
C VAL A 416 4.89 -8.37 -33.01
N ASN A 417 3.64 -8.68 -33.38
CA ASN A 417 3.16 -10.06 -33.52
C ASN A 417 3.91 -10.84 -34.61
N ARG A 418 4.39 -10.16 -35.66
CA ARG A 418 5.19 -10.80 -36.73
C ARG A 418 6.66 -11.00 -36.37
N ARG A 419 7.21 -10.21 -35.43
CA ARG A 419 8.66 -10.17 -35.13
C ARG A 419 9.02 -10.75 -33.77
N THR A 420 8.04 -10.98 -32.91
CA THR A 420 8.23 -11.46 -31.54
C THR A 420 7.27 -12.61 -31.25
N ALA A 421 7.44 -13.28 -30.12
CA ALA A 421 6.50 -14.29 -29.63
C ALA A 421 5.31 -13.67 -28.85
N ALA A 422 5.27 -12.35 -28.68
CA ALA A 422 4.14 -11.68 -28.03
C ALA A 422 2.89 -11.78 -28.91
N GLN A 423 1.73 -11.94 -28.25
CA GLN A 423 0.42 -11.94 -28.90
C GLN A 423 -0.37 -10.75 -28.38
N LEU A 424 -0.38 -9.69 -29.18
CA LEU A 424 -1.15 -8.49 -28.90
C LEU A 424 -2.45 -8.49 -29.73
N ALA A 425 -3.56 -8.19 -29.07
CA ALA A 425 -4.83 -7.99 -29.74
C ALA A 425 -5.03 -6.53 -30.18
N GLU A 426 -6.15 -6.24 -30.84
CA GLU A 426 -6.42 -4.92 -31.42
C GLU A 426 -6.34 -3.80 -30.36
N PRO A 427 -5.63 -2.68 -30.65
CA PRO A 427 -5.49 -1.57 -29.72
C PRO A 427 -6.81 -0.89 -29.35
N MET A 428 -6.86 -0.36 -28.13
CA MET A 428 -8.05 0.28 -27.58
C MET A 428 -7.82 1.79 -27.35
N GLY A 429 -8.85 2.59 -27.65
CA GLY A 429 -8.87 3.99 -27.23
C GLY A 429 -9.43 4.07 -25.82
N VAL A 430 -8.74 4.78 -24.92
CA VAL A 430 -9.13 4.90 -23.50
C VAL A 430 -9.28 6.36 -23.07
N THR A 431 -10.16 6.58 -22.11
CA THR A 431 -10.44 7.85 -21.45
C THR A 431 -10.06 7.73 -19.97
N PRO A 432 -8.94 8.33 -19.54
CA PRO A 432 -8.51 8.29 -18.14
C PRO A 432 -9.58 8.79 -17.19
N GLY A 433 -9.82 8.07 -16.10
CA GLY A 433 -10.87 8.39 -15.11
C GLY A 433 -12.25 7.81 -15.44
N VAL A 434 -12.44 7.25 -16.64
CA VAL A 434 -13.65 6.54 -17.05
C VAL A 434 -13.35 5.07 -17.29
N ASP A 435 -12.33 4.78 -18.09
CA ASP A 435 -11.92 3.42 -18.44
C ASP A 435 -10.89 2.87 -17.44
N ASP A 436 -10.93 1.55 -17.20
CA ASP A 436 -9.97 0.87 -16.33
C ASP A 436 -8.64 0.66 -17.08
N LEU A 437 -7.61 1.37 -16.62
CA LEU A 437 -6.28 1.35 -17.24
C LEU A 437 -5.42 0.17 -16.81
N SER A 438 -5.82 -0.59 -15.79
CA SER A 438 -5.00 -1.67 -15.19
C SER A 438 -4.71 -2.84 -16.15
N PHE A 439 -5.47 -2.95 -17.23
CA PHE A 439 -5.33 -4.01 -18.22
C PHE A 439 -4.26 -3.74 -19.29
N PHE A 440 -3.67 -2.55 -19.32
CA PHE A 440 -2.74 -2.15 -20.37
C PHE A 440 -1.29 -2.08 -19.84
N PRO A 441 -0.28 -2.56 -20.60
CA PRO A 441 1.12 -2.38 -20.24
C PRO A 441 1.67 -1.01 -20.68
N LEU A 442 1.08 -0.41 -21.73
CA LEU A 442 1.56 0.80 -22.37
C LEU A 442 0.39 1.66 -22.85
N LEU A 443 0.42 2.95 -22.47
CA LEU A 443 -0.48 3.99 -22.96
C LEU A 443 0.28 4.95 -23.88
N TYR A 444 -0.17 5.07 -25.11
CA TYR A 444 0.28 6.11 -26.04
C TYR A 444 -0.57 7.36 -25.88
N TRP A 445 0.05 8.49 -25.52
CA TRP A 445 -0.64 9.75 -25.33
C TRP A 445 -0.15 10.80 -26.31
N PRO A 446 -0.90 11.07 -27.40
CA PRO A 446 -0.60 12.18 -28.29
C PRO A 446 -1.02 13.50 -27.63
N VAL A 447 -0.06 14.32 -27.21
CA VAL A 447 -0.34 15.60 -26.55
C VAL A 447 -0.75 16.63 -27.60
N THR A 448 -1.94 17.22 -27.45
CA THR A 448 -2.47 18.23 -28.39
C THR A 448 -2.50 19.62 -27.75
N ALA A 449 -2.36 20.69 -28.54
CA ALA A 449 -2.34 22.07 -28.04
C ALA A 449 -3.62 22.43 -27.26
N GLU A 450 -4.76 21.91 -27.70
CA GLU A 450 -6.11 22.20 -27.21
C GLU A 450 -6.54 21.27 -26.06
N GLN A 451 -5.73 20.28 -25.70
CA GLN A 451 -6.11 19.30 -24.68
C GLN A 451 -6.32 19.97 -23.32
N ALA A 452 -7.47 19.73 -22.71
CA ALA A 452 -7.76 20.22 -21.36
C ALA A 452 -6.85 19.55 -20.32
N ALA A 453 -6.73 20.18 -19.14
CA ALA A 453 -6.13 19.50 -17.99
C ALA A 453 -7.01 18.30 -17.60
N LEU A 454 -6.39 17.25 -17.05
CA LEU A 454 -7.14 16.14 -16.47
C LEU A 454 -7.98 16.63 -15.30
N ASP A 455 -9.15 16.03 -15.14
CA ASP A 455 -9.89 16.14 -13.90
C ASP A 455 -9.22 15.27 -12.81
N GLN A 456 -9.76 15.32 -11.59
CA GLN A 456 -9.17 14.59 -10.47
C GLN A 456 -9.19 13.06 -10.74
N ALA A 457 -10.31 12.55 -11.27
CA ALA A 457 -10.44 11.13 -11.59
C ALA A 457 -9.43 10.67 -12.65
N GLY A 458 -9.22 11.43 -13.71
CA GLY A 458 -8.22 11.14 -14.73
C GLY A 458 -6.79 11.24 -14.21
N THR A 459 -6.51 12.21 -13.34
CA THR A 459 -5.20 12.37 -12.68
C THR A 459 -4.89 11.16 -11.79
N ASP A 460 -5.85 10.75 -10.97
CA ASP A 460 -5.71 9.61 -10.06
C ASP A 460 -5.57 8.29 -10.84
N ALA A 461 -6.34 8.11 -11.93
CA ALA A 461 -6.24 6.93 -12.79
C ALA A 461 -4.85 6.78 -13.44
N ILE A 462 -4.27 7.87 -13.96
CA ILE A 462 -2.94 7.84 -14.57
C ILE A 462 -1.85 7.64 -13.51
N ASN A 463 -1.99 8.24 -12.33
CA ASN A 463 -1.07 8.02 -11.22
C ASN A 463 -1.09 6.55 -10.75
N ALA A 464 -2.28 5.96 -10.61
CA ALA A 464 -2.43 4.54 -10.27
C ALA A 464 -1.81 3.65 -11.37
N PHE A 465 -2.10 3.94 -12.64
CA PHE A 465 -1.52 3.23 -13.78
C PHE A 465 0.02 3.23 -13.76
N MET A 466 0.65 4.40 -13.55
CA MET A 466 2.10 4.52 -13.46
C MET A 466 2.66 3.82 -12.21
N ALA A 467 1.95 3.90 -11.08
CA ALA A 467 2.35 3.25 -9.83
C ALA A 467 2.31 1.71 -9.93
N ALA A 468 1.38 1.17 -10.71
CA ALA A 468 1.24 -0.26 -11.00
C ALA A 468 2.28 -0.79 -12.03
N GLY A 469 3.18 0.07 -12.51
CA GLY A 469 4.22 -0.30 -13.49
C GLY A 469 3.83 -0.07 -14.96
N GLY A 470 2.67 0.52 -15.21
CA GLY A 470 2.24 0.94 -16.55
C GLY A 470 3.13 2.07 -17.09
N ILE A 471 3.40 2.04 -18.39
CA ILE A 471 4.23 3.05 -19.06
C ILE A 471 3.34 4.01 -19.86
N VAL A 472 3.52 5.31 -19.65
CA VAL A 472 2.89 6.35 -20.48
C VAL A 472 3.92 6.94 -21.43
N LEU A 473 3.68 6.81 -22.73
CA LEU A 473 4.43 7.47 -23.79
C LEU A 473 3.75 8.78 -24.18
N PHE A 474 4.24 9.91 -23.68
CA PHE A 474 3.79 11.23 -24.13
C PHE A 474 4.48 11.61 -25.44
N ASP A 475 3.70 11.72 -26.51
CA ASP A 475 4.17 12.21 -27.80
C ASP A 475 3.73 13.67 -28.00
N THR A 476 4.67 14.60 -27.85
CA THR A 476 4.45 16.05 -27.98
C THR A 476 4.29 16.49 -29.43
N ARG A 477 4.75 15.69 -30.40
CA ARG A 477 4.63 15.94 -31.85
C ARG A 477 5.21 17.30 -32.29
N ASP A 478 6.27 17.74 -31.62
CA ASP A 478 6.90 19.06 -31.77
C ASP A 478 8.34 19.01 -32.32
N ALA A 479 8.87 17.85 -32.73
CA ALA A 479 10.21 17.74 -33.31
C ALA A 479 10.27 18.05 -34.83
N GLY A 480 9.11 18.22 -35.48
CA GLY A 480 8.99 18.33 -36.94
C GLY A 480 8.76 19.73 -37.49
N SER A 481 8.48 19.82 -38.78
CA SER A 481 7.93 21.03 -39.42
C SER A 481 6.84 20.66 -40.43
N GLY A 482 5.82 21.50 -40.58
CA GLY A 482 4.69 21.26 -41.50
C GLY A 482 3.46 20.60 -40.86
N GLN A 483 2.63 19.91 -41.66
CA GLN A 483 1.31 19.43 -41.23
C GLN A 483 1.41 18.36 -40.13
N GLY A 484 0.74 18.62 -39.00
CA GLY A 484 0.73 17.77 -37.80
C GLY A 484 1.68 18.22 -36.68
N MET A 485 2.45 19.30 -36.90
CA MET A 485 3.32 19.90 -35.89
C MET A 485 2.51 20.60 -34.77
N ASN A 486 2.87 20.34 -33.51
CA ASN A 486 2.22 20.96 -32.35
C ASN A 486 3.04 22.17 -31.82
N ALA A 487 2.72 23.38 -32.29
CA ALA A 487 3.44 24.61 -31.92
C ALA A 487 3.26 25.07 -30.45
N GLY A 488 2.44 24.37 -29.64
CA GLY A 488 2.17 24.68 -28.24
C GLY A 488 2.48 23.51 -27.29
N ALA A 489 3.32 22.57 -27.70
CA ALA A 489 3.44 21.28 -27.03
C ALA A 489 3.98 21.36 -25.60
N GLU A 490 4.91 22.26 -25.28
CA GLU A 490 5.42 22.40 -23.91
C GLU A 490 4.33 22.87 -22.94
N ALA A 491 3.55 23.87 -23.33
CA ALA A 491 2.45 24.39 -22.51
C ALA A 491 1.34 23.34 -22.35
N ALA A 492 1.06 22.57 -23.41
CA ALA A 492 0.12 21.46 -23.37
C ALA A 492 0.62 20.32 -22.46
N LEU A 493 1.90 19.93 -22.58
CA LEU A 493 2.51 18.90 -21.75
C LEU A 493 2.45 19.28 -20.27
N ARG A 494 2.84 20.51 -19.91
CA ARG A 494 2.73 21.02 -18.53
C ARG A 494 1.29 21.05 -18.01
N ARG A 495 0.31 21.22 -18.89
CA ARG A 495 -1.12 21.23 -18.54
C ARG A 495 -1.64 19.83 -18.27
N VAL A 496 -1.36 18.86 -19.14
CA VAL A 496 -1.82 17.46 -19.00
C VAL A 496 -1.06 16.68 -17.92
N THR A 497 0.16 17.11 -17.59
CA THR A 497 0.98 16.50 -16.53
C THR A 497 0.76 17.10 -15.15
N ARG A 498 -0.09 18.12 -15.03
CA ARG A 498 -0.38 18.76 -13.74
C ARG A 498 -1.10 17.76 -12.81
N GLY A 499 -0.54 17.55 -11.62
CA GLY A 499 -1.08 16.59 -10.64
C GLY A 499 -0.60 15.15 -10.86
N LEU A 500 0.12 14.87 -11.97
CA LEU A 500 0.74 13.58 -12.18
C LEU A 500 2.02 13.45 -11.33
N SER A 501 2.22 12.28 -10.74
CA SER A 501 3.38 11.91 -9.94
C SER A 501 4.55 11.49 -10.85
N ILE A 502 5.00 12.41 -11.71
CA ILE A 502 6.09 12.16 -12.65
C ILE A 502 7.43 12.23 -11.90
N PRO A 503 8.28 11.18 -11.94
CA PRO A 503 9.58 11.20 -11.29
C PRO A 503 10.55 12.17 -11.98
N PRO A 504 11.70 12.51 -11.35
CA PRO A 504 12.72 13.34 -12.00
C PRO A 504 13.14 12.75 -13.35
N LEU A 505 13.06 13.55 -14.41
CA LEU A 505 13.40 13.12 -15.76
C LEU A 505 14.87 13.43 -16.11
N ALA A 506 15.42 12.63 -17.01
CA ALA A 506 16.71 12.83 -17.65
C ALA A 506 16.63 12.41 -19.14
N PRO A 507 17.50 12.96 -20.00
CA PRO A 507 17.69 12.44 -21.36
C PRO A 507 17.98 10.94 -21.32
N VAL A 508 17.42 10.16 -22.25
CA VAL A 508 17.72 8.72 -22.32
C VAL A 508 19.22 8.51 -22.53
N PRO A 509 19.93 7.83 -21.60
CA PRO A 509 21.35 7.55 -21.78
C PRO A 509 21.58 6.46 -22.82
N ALA A 510 22.77 6.42 -23.41
CA ALA A 510 23.10 5.50 -24.51
C ALA A 510 22.99 4.01 -24.12
N ASP A 511 23.23 3.69 -22.85
CA ASP A 511 23.17 2.34 -22.28
C ASP A 511 21.80 1.97 -21.68
N HIS A 512 20.81 2.86 -21.81
CA HIS A 512 19.45 2.63 -21.31
C HIS A 512 18.82 1.38 -21.92
N VAL A 513 18.04 0.62 -21.16
CA VAL A 513 17.42 -0.65 -21.62
C VAL A 513 16.58 -0.47 -22.90
N LEU A 514 15.94 0.68 -23.10
CA LEU A 514 15.19 1.00 -24.33
C LEU A 514 16.02 0.90 -25.62
N THR A 515 17.36 1.09 -25.56
CA THR A 515 18.23 0.96 -26.74
C THR A 515 18.48 -0.50 -27.13
N ARG A 516 18.15 -1.45 -26.24
CA ARG A 516 18.52 -2.88 -26.38
C ARG A 516 17.48 -3.88 -25.86
N ALA A 517 16.24 -3.44 -25.61
CA ALA A 517 15.16 -4.30 -25.13
C ALA A 517 14.87 -5.46 -26.09
N PHE A 518 14.89 -5.20 -27.41
CA PHE A 518 14.77 -6.23 -28.43
C PHE A 518 15.76 -6.04 -29.58
N TYR A 519 15.68 -4.91 -30.28
CA TYR A 519 16.65 -4.45 -31.26
C TYR A 519 17.71 -3.57 -30.60
N LEU A 520 18.92 -3.57 -31.15
CA LEU A 520 19.94 -2.58 -30.83
C LEU A 520 19.69 -1.31 -31.64
N LEU A 521 19.49 -0.20 -30.94
CA LEU A 521 19.20 1.12 -31.50
C LEU A 521 20.11 2.16 -30.85
N THR A 522 20.52 3.15 -31.63
CA THR A 522 21.25 4.32 -31.11
C THR A 522 20.29 5.47 -30.79
N ASP A 523 19.24 5.61 -31.61
CA ASP A 523 18.26 6.69 -31.53
C ASP A 523 16.83 6.14 -31.60
N PHE A 524 15.85 6.99 -31.30
CA PHE A 524 14.43 6.64 -31.23
C PHE A 524 13.58 7.39 -32.28
N PRO A 525 13.85 7.21 -33.59
CA PRO A 525 13.19 7.98 -34.63
C PRO A 525 11.69 7.66 -34.70
N GLY A 526 10.89 8.67 -35.04
CA GLY A 526 9.48 8.52 -35.42
C GLY A 526 9.27 8.98 -36.85
N ARG A 527 8.19 9.72 -37.10
CA ARG A 527 7.98 10.41 -38.37
C ARG A 527 9.04 11.51 -38.55
N TRP A 528 9.47 12.09 -37.44
CA TRP A 528 10.56 13.06 -37.35
C TRP A 528 11.76 12.47 -36.59
N ILE A 529 12.92 13.13 -36.72
CA ILE A 529 14.17 12.79 -36.01
C ILE A 529 14.70 14.03 -35.28
N GLY A 530 15.69 13.84 -34.39
CA GLY A 530 16.44 14.95 -33.77
C GLY A 530 15.83 15.51 -32.48
N GLY A 531 14.70 14.97 -32.01
CA GLY A 531 14.12 15.33 -30.73
C GLY A 531 14.79 14.57 -29.58
N GLN A 532 14.90 15.21 -28.42
CA GLN A 532 15.37 14.53 -27.21
C GLN A 532 14.24 13.64 -26.66
N VAL A 533 14.57 12.39 -26.32
CA VAL A 533 13.68 11.52 -25.54
C VAL A 533 14.08 11.57 -24.07
N TRP A 534 13.09 11.68 -23.20
CA TRP A 534 13.24 11.79 -21.75
C TRP A 534 12.61 10.58 -21.06
N VAL A 535 13.28 10.10 -20.02
CA VAL A 535 12.86 8.99 -19.15
C VAL A 535 13.13 9.35 -17.70
N GLN A 536 12.64 8.55 -16.76
CA GLN A 536 13.03 8.64 -15.35
C GLN A 536 14.55 8.53 -15.22
N ARG A 537 15.11 9.38 -14.37
CA ARG A 537 16.54 9.39 -14.04
C ARG A 537 16.94 8.10 -13.33
N ASP A 538 18.01 7.45 -13.78
CA ASP A 538 18.42 6.14 -13.27
C ASP A 538 18.80 6.12 -11.78
N GLN A 539 19.30 7.23 -11.22
CA GLN A 539 19.63 7.35 -9.79
C GLN A 539 18.41 7.26 -8.87
N ASP A 540 17.22 7.49 -9.42
CA ASP A 540 15.95 7.53 -8.70
C ASP A 540 15.11 6.26 -8.96
N ARG A 541 15.67 5.25 -9.65
CA ARG A 541 15.00 3.97 -9.91
C ARG A 541 15.27 2.98 -8.79
N ALA A 542 14.23 2.23 -8.39
CA ALA A 542 14.44 1.02 -7.63
C ALA A 542 15.05 -0.04 -8.57
N ASN A 543 15.94 -0.90 -8.05
CA ASN A 543 16.44 -2.04 -8.82
C ASN A 543 15.20 -2.84 -9.27
N ASP A 544 15.04 -3.01 -10.58
CA ASP A 544 13.93 -3.67 -11.29
C ASP A 544 12.74 -2.82 -11.79
N SER A 545 12.71 -1.50 -11.59
CA SER A 545 11.58 -0.68 -12.10
C SER A 545 11.79 -0.19 -13.54
N VAL A 546 10.77 -0.32 -14.40
CA VAL A 546 10.70 0.40 -15.70
C VAL A 546 10.47 1.89 -15.49
N SER A 547 10.77 2.70 -16.52
CA SER A 547 10.44 4.12 -16.51
C SER A 547 8.94 4.27 -16.73
N PRO A 548 8.16 4.80 -15.77
CA PRO A 548 6.71 4.92 -15.89
C PRO A 548 6.30 5.96 -16.94
N VAL A 549 7.24 6.85 -17.30
CA VAL A 549 7.02 7.94 -18.25
C VAL A 549 8.13 7.95 -19.29
N ILE A 550 7.75 8.10 -20.57
CA ILE A 550 8.65 8.37 -21.69
C ILE A 550 8.07 9.57 -22.44
N ILE A 551 8.90 10.59 -22.70
CA ILE A 551 8.45 11.82 -23.37
C ILE A 551 9.32 12.08 -24.60
N GLY A 552 8.71 12.38 -25.73
CA GLY A 552 9.40 12.91 -26.91
C GLY A 552 8.42 13.43 -27.96
N GLY A 553 8.94 14.04 -29.03
CA GLY A 553 8.12 14.78 -30.01
C GLY A 553 8.11 14.21 -31.42
N HIS A 554 8.38 12.91 -31.59
CA HIS A 554 8.75 12.32 -32.88
C HIS A 554 7.56 11.93 -33.77
N ASP A 555 6.31 12.07 -33.30
CA ASP A 555 5.09 11.66 -34.03
C ASP A 555 5.17 10.16 -34.42
N TRP A 556 5.38 9.30 -33.41
CA TRP A 556 5.63 7.87 -33.59
C TRP A 556 4.42 7.14 -34.17
N ALA A 557 3.20 7.48 -33.73
CA ALA A 557 1.98 6.86 -34.27
C ALA A 557 1.88 7.05 -35.80
N ALA A 558 2.20 8.24 -36.32
CA ALA A 558 2.20 8.48 -37.76
C ALA A 558 3.25 7.64 -38.51
N ALA A 559 4.41 7.38 -37.89
CA ALA A 559 5.42 6.49 -38.46
C ALA A 559 4.95 5.04 -38.53
N TRP A 560 4.22 4.58 -37.51
CA TRP A 560 3.69 3.22 -37.40
C TRP A 560 2.39 2.99 -38.17
N ALA A 561 1.70 4.06 -38.57
CA ALA A 561 0.36 3.97 -39.14
C ALA A 561 0.31 3.17 -40.43
N ILE A 562 -0.74 2.37 -40.57
CA ILE A 562 -1.11 1.66 -41.80
C ILE A 562 -2.55 1.99 -42.20
N ASP A 563 -2.81 2.08 -43.50
CA ASP A 563 -4.17 2.21 -44.05
C ASP A 563 -4.83 0.83 -44.24
N ALA A 564 -6.09 0.80 -44.66
CA ALA A 564 -6.83 -0.45 -44.91
C ALA A 564 -6.20 -1.34 -46.01
N ALA A 565 -5.30 -0.80 -46.84
CA ALA A 565 -4.54 -1.54 -47.84
C ALA A 565 -3.15 -1.97 -47.32
N GLY A 566 -2.84 -1.75 -46.04
CA GLY A 566 -1.57 -2.09 -45.40
C GLY A 566 -0.41 -1.15 -45.77
N ARG A 567 -0.69 0.00 -46.37
CA ARG A 567 0.33 1.00 -46.78
C ARG A 567 0.51 2.04 -45.69
N ASN A 568 1.70 2.63 -45.60
CA ASN A 568 1.97 3.71 -44.64
C ASN A 568 1.51 5.08 -45.20
N PRO A 569 0.52 5.76 -44.59
CA PRO A 569 -0.06 6.98 -45.15
C PRO A 569 0.76 8.26 -44.88
N TYR A 570 1.68 8.25 -43.90
CA TYR A 570 2.49 9.42 -43.53
C TYR A 570 3.96 9.18 -43.84
N ALA A 571 4.63 10.08 -44.58
CA ALA A 571 6.06 9.98 -44.87
C ALA A 571 6.92 10.18 -43.61
N ALA A 572 7.92 9.31 -43.40
CA ALA A 572 8.97 9.51 -42.40
C ALA A 572 10.09 10.38 -43.00
N VAL A 573 10.41 11.49 -42.35
CA VAL A 573 11.26 12.55 -42.89
C VAL A 573 12.43 12.80 -41.93
N PRO A 574 13.67 12.97 -42.46
CA PRO A 574 14.08 12.89 -43.86
C PRO A 574 14.43 11.47 -44.35
N GLY A 575 14.51 10.48 -43.47
CA GLY A 575 15.14 9.18 -43.74
C GLY A 575 14.26 8.11 -44.40
N GLY A 576 13.04 8.44 -44.81
CA GLY A 576 12.17 7.58 -45.62
C GLY A 576 11.93 6.19 -45.02
N ALA A 577 12.01 5.15 -45.86
CA ALA A 577 11.71 3.77 -45.46
C ALA A 577 12.63 3.23 -44.35
N ARG A 578 13.92 3.61 -44.37
CA ARG A 578 14.88 3.20 -43.33
C ARG A 578 14.51 3.78 -41.98
N GLN A 579 14.16 5.07 -41.93
CA GLN A 579 13.71 5.72 -40.71
C GLN A 579 12.43 5.08 -40.17
N ARG A 580 11.46 4.78 -41.05
CA ARG A 580 10.25 4.08 -40.63
C ARG A 580 10.53 2.71 -40.03
N LEU A 581 11.43 1.94 -40.63
CA LEU A 581 11.84 0.65 -40.09
C LEU A 581 12.45 0.81 -38.68
N LEU A 582 13.31 1.82 -38.48
CA LEU A 582 13.87 2.13 -37.16
C LEU A 582 12.77 2.57 -36.17
N ALA A 583 11.77 3.33 -36.62
CA ALA A 583 10.62 3.69 -35.80
C ALA A 583 9.85 2.45 -35.35
N TYR A 584 9.57 1.49 -36.24
CA TYR A 584 8.95 0.21 -35.85
C TYR A 584 9.83 -0.57 -34.87
N ARG A 585 11.15 -0.59 -35.06
CA ARG A 585 12.08 -1.26 -34.12
C ARG A 585 12.07 -0.59 -32.76
N PHE A 586 11.98 0.73 -32.70
CA PHE A 586 11.78 1.46 -31.44
C PHE A 586 10.46 1.08 -30.78
N GLY A 587 9.36 1.03 -31.55
CA GLY A 587 8.07 0.58 -31.04
C GLY A 587 8.12 -0.85 -30.48
N VAL A 588 8.84 -1.78 -31.13
CA VAL A 588 9.08 -3.13 -30.58
C VAL A 588 9.88 -3.07 -29.28
N ASN A 589 10.95 -2.28 -29.21
CA ASN A 589 11.71 -2.11 -27.98
C ASN A 589 10.84 -1.55 -26.85
N LEU A 590 9.99 -0.58 -27.15
CA LEU A 590 9.07 0.03 -26.19
C LEU A 590 8.07 -0.99 -25.65
N VAL A 591 7.44 -1.78 -26.53
CA VAL A 591 6.49 -2.82 -26.13
C VAL A 591 7.18 -3.92 -25.34
N MET A 592 8.34 -4.39 -25.78
CA MET A 592 9.10 -5.41 -25.05
C MET A 592 9.58 -4.88 -23.70
N TYR A 593 9.99 -3.62 -23.61
CA TYR A 593 10.33 -2.96 -22.36
C TYR A 593 9.14 -2.90 -21.39
N ALA A 594 7.94 -2.56 -21.90
CA ALA A 594 6.71 -2.56 -21.10
C ALA A 594 6.31 -3.96 -20.62
N LEU A 595 6.50 -4.99 -21.44
CA LEU A 595 6.08 -6.37 -21.12
C LEU A 595 7.10 -7.15 -20.28
N THR A 596 8.40 -6.84 -20.37
CA THR A 596 9.48 -7.68 -19.81
C THR A 596 10.37 -6.97 -18.80
N GLY A 597 10.17 -5.67 -18.57
CA GLY A 597 10.92 -4.92 -17.57
C GLY A 597 12.39 -4.68 -17.93
N ASN A 598 13.26 -4.65 -16.92
CA ASN A 598 14.71 -4.45 -17.03
C ASN A 598 15.55 -5.73 -17.11
N TYR A 599 14.94 -6.92 -17.23
CA TYR A 599 15.61 -8.24 -17.13
C TYR A 599 16.90 -8.38 -17.98
N LYS A 600 16.99 -7.71 -19.14
CA LYS A 600 18.20 -7.71 -19.99
C LYS A 600 19.33 -6.79 -19.51
N GLY A 601 19.04 -5.80 -18.67
CA GLY A 601 20.07 -5.02 -17.96
C GLY A 601 20.78 -5.86 -16.91
N ASP A 602 20.03 -6.70 -16.19
CA ASP A 602 20.55 -7.47 -15.05
C ASP A 602 21.43 -8.65 -15.49
N GLN A 603 21.14 -9.28 -16.63
CA GLN A 603 21.98 -10.35 -17.19
C GLN A 603 23.41 -9.89 -17.51
N VAL A 604 23.64 -8.60 -17.75
CA VAL A 604 25.01 -8.08 -18.01
C VAL A 604 25.86 -8.10 -16.73
N HIS A 605 25.25 -8.11 -15.55
CA HIS A 605 25.94 -8.15 -14.27
C HIS A 605 26.14 -9.56 -13.71
N VAL A 606 25.43 -10.56 -14.25
CA VAL A 606 25.53 -11.97 -13.83
C VAL A 606 26.98 -12.53 -13.93
N PRO A 607 27.77 -12.27 -15.00
CA PRO A 607 29.15 -12.76 -15.06
C PRO A 607 30.03 -12.19 -13.94
N ILE A 608 29.88 -10.90 -13.64
CA ILE A 608 30.64 -10.19 -12.59
C ILE A 608 30.23 -10.65 -11.18
N ILE A 609 28.95 -10.99 -10.98
CA ILE A 609 28.43 -11.53 -9.72
C ILE A 609 28.92 -12.97 -9.50
N LEU A 610 28.95 -13.80 -10.56
CA LEU A 610 29.48 -15.16 -10.49
C LEU A 610 30.99 -15.20 -10.24
N GLU A 611 31.76 -14.25 -10.81
CA GLU A 611 33.19 -14.10 -10.51
C GLU A 611 33.46 -13.73 -9.05
N ARG A 612 32.58 -12.95 -8.42
CA ARG A 612 32.69 -12.53 -7.01
C ARG A 612 32.20 -13.57 -6.01
N LEU A 613 31.31 -14.49 -6.42
CA LEU A 613 30.84 -15.60 -5.58
C LEU A 613 31.76 -16.84 -5.69
N GLY A 614 32.63 -16.88 -6.71
CA GLY A 614 33.63 -17.93 -6.92
C GLY A 614 35.02 -17.66 -6.33
N GLN A 615 35.20 -16.53 -5.63
CA GLN A 615 36.38 -16.20 -4.81
C GLN A 615 35.95 -16.11 -3.35
#